data_AF-A0A838EBN9-F1
#
_entry.id   AF-A0A838EBN9-F1
#
_cell.length_a   1.000
_cell.length_b   1.000
_cell.length_c   1.000
_cell.angle_alpha   90.00
_cell.angle_beta   90.00
_cell.angle_gamma   90.00
#
_symmetry.space_group_name_H-M   'P 1'
#
loop_
_entity.id
_entity.type
_entity.pdbx_description
1 polymer ?
#
loop_
_entity_poly.entity_id
_entity_poly.type
_entity_poly.pdbx_seq_one_letter_code
_entity_poly.pdbx_strand_id
1 'polypeptide(L)'
;MVRTQVQLPDELYRAAKRVAAEQEITLAEVVRRGLEHMLRIYPPRDDTGGGWQLPAPRHLGRFRTPVERWRELANEEPRAS
;
A
#
# COMPACT_ATOMS: atom_id res chain seq x y z
N MET A 1 20.10 -20.35 -3.96
CA MET A 1 19.48 -19.86 -2.70
C MET A 1 20.55 -19.14 -1.90
N VAL A 2 20.22 -18.00 -1.27
CA VAL A 2 21.11 -17.27 -0.37
C VAL A 2 20.67 -17.53 1.07
N ARG A 3 21.62 -17.81 1.96
CA ARG A 3 21.33 -18.00 3.39
C ARG A 3 21.24 -16.64 4.08
N THR A 4 20.09 -16.35 4.67
CA THR A 4 19.85 -15.10 5.40
C THR A 4 19.39 -15.42 6.82
N GLN A 5 19.93 -14.69 7.81
CA GLN A 5 19.41 -14.71 9.18
C GLN A 5 18.56 -13.47 9.40
N VAL A 6 17.34 -13.66 9.91
CA VAL A 6 16.39 -12.59 10.26
C VAL A 6 15.91 -12.80 11.67
N GLN A 7 15.65 -11.71 12.40
CA GLN A 7 15.04 -11.77 13.72
C GLN A 7 13.53 -11.62 13.57
N LEU A 8 12.77 -12.45 14.30
CA LEU A 8 11.32 -12.39 14.36
C LEU A 8 10.92 -12.15 15.82
N PRO A 9 10.01 -11.20 16.09
CA PRO A 9 9.40 -11.09 17.41
C PRO A 9 8.75 -12.42 17.81
N ASP A 10 8.80 -12.77 19.10
CA ASP A 10 8.35 -14.06 19.62
C ASP A 10 6.92 -14.42 19.18
N GLU A 11 5.99 -13.47 19.29
CA GLU A 11 4.60 -13.68 18.89
C GLU A 11 4.45 -13.94 17.38
N LEU A 12 5.23 -13.25 16.55
CA LEU A 12 5.25 -13.47 15.11
C LEU A 12 5.82 -14.86 14.78
N TYR A 13 6.89 -15.26 15.46
CA TYR A 13 7.48 -16.59 15.30
C TYR A 13 6.50 -17.70 15.66
N ARG A 14 5.79 -17.58 16.80
CA ARG A 14 4.78 -18.55 17.25
C ARG A 14 3.63 -18.66 16.25
N ALA A 15 3.11 -17.52 15.78
CA ALA A 15 2.05 -17.49 14.78
C ALA A 15 2.49 -18.16 13.47
N ALA A 16 3.70 -17.86 12.99
CA ALA A 16 4.25 -18.47 11.77
C ALA A 16 4.49 -19.98 11.94
N LYS A 17 4.95 -20.44 13.12
CA LYS A 17 5.11 -21.86 13.44
C LYS A 17 3.79 -22.62 13.45
N ARG A 18 2.70 -21.99 13.93
CA ARG A 18 1.35 -22.56 13.85
C ARG A 18 0.94 -22.77 12.38
N VAL A 19 1.08 -21.75 11.54
CA VAL A 19 0.75 -21.84 10.10
C VAL A 19 1.57 -22.92 9.41
N ALA A 20 2.87 -23.00 9.71
CA ALA A 20 3.76 -24.04 9.17
C ALA A 20 3.24 -25.45 9.51
N ALA A 21 2.79 -25.67 10.75
CA ALA A 21 2.23 -26.95 11.19
C ALA A 21 0.88 -27.25 10.53
N GLU A 22 -0.05 -26.27 10.50
CA GLU A 22 -1.37 -26.42 9.89
C GLU A 22 -1.32 -26.69 8.38
N GLN A 23 -0.27 -26.21 7.70
CA GLN A 23 -0.08 -26.34 6.26
C GLN A 23 0.95 -27.41 5.86
N GLU A 24 1.48 -28.17 6.83
CA GLU A 24 2.50 -29.21 6.62
C GLU A 24 3.73 -28.73 5.83
N ILE A 25 4.17 -27.50 6.07
CA ILE A 25 5.34 -26.88 5.42
C ILE A 25 6.37 -26.42 6.45
N THR A 26 7.60 -26.17 5.98
CA THR A 26 8.64 -25.63 6.85
C THR A 26 8.38 -24.14 7.18
N LEU A 27 8.94 -23.66 8.29
CA LEU A 27 8.91 -22.22 8.61
C LEU A 27 9.59 -21.38 7.51
N ALA A 28 10.66 -21.89 6.91
CA ALA A 28 11.34 -21.22 5.81
C ALA A 28 10.43 -21.04 4.59
N GLU A 29 9.56 -22.01 4.31
CA GLU A 29 8.58 -21.95 3.23
C GLU A 29 7.48 -20.91 3.52
N VAL A 30 7.03 -20.81 4.78
CA VAL A 30 6.11 -19.73 5.21
C VAL A 30 6.74 -18.36 4.97
N VAL A 31 7.99 -18.17 5.40
CA VAL A 31 8.73 -16.90 5.22
C VAL A 31 8.91 -16.59 3.73
N ARG A 32 9.28 -17.58 2.90
CA ARG A 32 9.42 -17.40 1.45
C ARG A 32 8.11 -16.90 0.82
N ARG A 33 6.99 -17.59 1.09
CA ARG A 33 5.67 -17.21 0.56
C ARG A 33 5.25 -15.82 1.04
N GLY A 34 5.56 -15.47 2.29
CA GLY A 34 5.35 -14.13 2.83
C GLY A 34 6.11 -13.06 2.05
N LEU A 35 7.39 -13.29 1.77
CA LEU A 35 8.20 -12.38 0.96
C LEU A 35 7.68 -12.28 -0.49
N GLU A 36 7.29 -13.39 -1.11
CA GLU A 36 6.68 -13.38 -2.45
C GLU A 36 5.35 -12.64 -2.50
N HIS A 37 4.56 -12.71 -1.43
CA HIS A 37 3.34 -11.92 -1.30
C HIS A 37 3.66 -10.42 -1.18
N MET A 38 4.63 -10.05 -0.35
CA MET A 38 5.06 -8.66 -0.21
C MET A 38 5.54 -8.07 -1.54
N LEU A 39 6.32 -8.82 -2.33
CA LEU A 39 6.78 -8.36 -3.66
C LEU A 39 5.64 -8.16 -4.67
N ARG A 40 4.50 -8.85 -4.50
CA ARG A 40 3.30 -8.61 -5.32
C ARG A 40 2.57 -7.34 -4.91
N ILE A 41 2.58 -6.98 -3.62
CA ILE A 41 2.00 -5.73 -3.12
C ILE A 41 2.86 -4.53 -3.52
N TYR A 42 4.19 -4.71 -3.49
CA TYR A 42 5.18 -3.70 -3.84
C TYR A 42 5.90 -4.12 -5.13
N PRO A 43 5.23 -4.06 -6.30
CA PRO A 43 5.88 -4.39 -7.55
C PRO A 43 7.08 -3.46 -7.77
N PRO A 44 8.09 -3.90 -8.54
CA PRO A 44 9.16 -3.02 -8.99
C PRO A 44 8.53 -1.77 -9.60
N ARG A 45 8.91 -0.61 -9.09
CA ARG A 45 8.58 0.63 -9.78
C ARG A 45 9.45 0.63 -11.03
N ASP A 46 8.86 0.90 -12.19
CA ASP A 46 9.65 1.22 -13.37
C ASP A 46 10.45 2.48 -13.04
N ASP A 47 11.70 2.29 -12.62
CA ASP A 47 12.72 3.34 -12.51
C ASP A 47 13.16 3.80 -13.92
N THR A 48 12.26 3.74 -14.91
CA THR A 48 12.38 4.57 -16.10
C THR A 48 12.39 5.99 -15.57
N GLY A 49 13.57 6.62 -15.54
CA GLY A 49 13.89 7.88 -14.89
C GLY A 49 13.12 9.13 -15.34
N GLY A 50 11.92 8.98 -15.89
CA GLY A 50 10.90 10.00 -15.87
C GLY A 50 10.41 10.17 -14.44
N GLY A 51 11.13 10.97 -13.64
CA GLY A 51 10.59 11.49 -12.39
C GLY A 51 9.17 12.00 -12.61
N TRP A 52 8.30 11.82 -11.61
CA TRP A 52 6.92 12.26 -11.68
C TRP A 52 6.83 13.66 -12.29
N GLN A 53 6.13 13.79 -13.42
CA GLN A 53 5.90 15.09 -14.06
C GLN A 53 4.51 15.59 -13.68
N LEU A 54 4.46 16.84 -13.22
CA LEU A 54 3.20 17.51 -12.96
C LEU A 54 2.35 17.49 -14.25
N PRO A 55 1.12 16.93 -14.24
CA PRO A 55 0.27 16.98 -15.43
C PRO A 55 -0.01 18.43 -15.81
N ALA A 56 -0.17 18.68 -17.11
CA ALA A 56 -0.51 20.01 -17.60
C ALA A 56 -1.78 20.54 -16.89
N PRO A 57 -1.79 21.81 -16.43
CA PRO A 57 -2.96 22.40 -15.80
C PRO A 57 -4.17 22.29 -16.72
N ARG A 58 -5.31 21.88 -16.15
CA ARG A 58 -6.60 21.89 -16.87
C ARG A 58 -7.37 23.12 -16.47
N HIS A 59 -7.96 23.81 -17.45
CA HIS A 59 -8.84 24.92 -17.18
C HIS A 59 -10.17 24.40 -16.58
N LEU A 60 -10.35 24.59 -15.27
CA LEU A 60 -11.52 24.09 -14.53
C LEU A 60 -12.75 25.02 -14.63
N GLY A 61 -12.68 26.07 -15.44
CA GLY A 61 -13.73 27.08 -15.57
C GLY A 61 -13.68 28.15 -14.49
N ARG A 62 -14.68 29.02 -14.48
CA ARG A 62 -14.81 30.07 -13.46
C ARG A 62 -15.20 29.47 -12.11
N PHE A 63 -14.79 30.12 -11.03
CA PHE A 63 -15.29 29.80 -9.70
C PHE A 63 -16.81 29.89 -9.68
N ARG A 64 -17.46 28.82 -9.17
CA ARG A 64 -18.92 28.75 -9.05
C ARG A 64 -19.45 29.53 -7.84
N THR A 65 -18.58 29.92 -6.92
CA THR A 65 -18.94 30.58 -5.66
C THR A 65 -17.77 31.45 -5.16
N PRO A 66 -18.04 32.57 -4.45
CA PRO A 66 -17.01 33.39 -3.81
C PRO A 66 -16.20 32.62 -2.76
N VAL A 67 -14.94 33.05 -2.52
CA VAL A 67 -13.97 32.35 -1.65
C VAL A 67 -14.47 32.22 -0.20
N GLU A 68 -15.26 33.18 0.26
CA GLU A 68 -15.81 33.23 1.61
C GLU A 68 -16.73 32.03 1.89
N ARG A 69 -17.36 31.47 0.86
CA ARG A 69 -18.29 30.33 0.97
C ARG A 69 -17.65 28.96 0.74
N TRP A 70 -16.36 28.92 0.40
CA TRP A 70 -15.70 27.64 0.07
C TRP A 70 -15.66 26.69 1.27
N ARG A 71 -15.43 27.23 2.47
CA ARG A 71 -15.37 26.43 3.70
C ARG A 71 -16.73 25.80 4.04
N GLU A 72 -17.82 26.55 3.87
CA GLU A 72 -19.18 26.06 4.12
C GLU A 72 -19.51 24.91 3.17
N LEU A 73 -19.29 25.12 1.87
CA LEU A 73 -19.60 24.13 0.83
C LEU A 73 -18.73 22.87 0.88
N ALA A 74 -17.48 22.96 1.33
CA ALA A 74 -16.60 21.79 1.47
C ALA A 74 -16.99 20.89 2.66
N ASN A 75 -17.71 21.44 3.64
CA ASN A 75 -18.14 20.72 4.85
C ASN A 75 -19.58 20.21 4.75
N GLU A 76 -20.36 20.65 3.77
CA GLU A 76 -21.67 20.07 3.48
C GLU A 76 -21.46 18.68 2.84
N GLU A 77 -21.90 17.62 3.51
CA GLU A 77 -21.92 16.28 2.91
C GLU A 77 -22.76 16.29 1.62
N PRO A 78 -22.34 15.59 0.55
CA PRO A 78 -23.13 15.51 -0.66
C PRO A 78 -24.48 14.89 -0.30
N ARG A 79 -25.55 15.69 -0.40
CA ARG A 79 -26.92 15.16 -0.28
C ARG A 79 -27.10 14.14 -1.39
N ALA A 80 -27.17 12.86 -1.01
CA ALA A 80 -27.54 11.79 -1.92
C ALA A 80 -28.86 12.17 -2.62
N SER A 81 -28.84 12.17 -3.94
CA SER A 81 -30.03 12.26 -4.80
C SER A 81 -30.24 10.93 -5.49
#